data_AF-A0A942F9S4-F1
#
_entry.id   AF-A0A942F9S4-F1
#
_cell.length_a   1.000
_cell.length_b   1.000
_cell.length_c   1.000
_cell.angle_alpha   90.00
_cell.angle_beta   90.00
_cell.angle_gamma   90.00
#
_symmetry.space_group_name_H-M   'P 1'
#
loop_
_entity.id
_entity.type
_entity.pdbx_description
1 polymer ?
#
loop_
_entity_poly.entity_id
_entity_poly.type
_entity_poly.pdbx_seq_one_letter_code
_entity_poly.pdbx_strand_id
1 'polypeptide(L)'
;MNKHSEITFIKIPQNQIKKLKDDPKFIIIIRLGRFINQLMFCVEAYLNFTDDFSPKGLRQTQNALYFLSGVLYEAFRIIPEIGRIFPISFKKKEPFVRFFKDPYHQYLKDHVLNKWRNGISFHVDSDPISKTLQTLNLPKYTFVSSTSDQWGDLHYALADDIALNFIIGDRHASSEDEIEYYRTCLQLKP
;
A
#
# COMPACT_ATOMS: atom_id res chain seq x y z
N MET A 1 -13.12 -33.25 8.56
CA MET A 1 -13.30 -33.47 7.11
C MET A 1 -13.29 -32.11 6.42
N ASN A 2 -12.19 -31.76 5.76
CA ASN A 2 -12.13 -30.53 4.96
C ASN A 2 -12.92 -30.78 3.67
N LYS A 3 -14.04 -30.08 3.49
CA LYS A 3 -14.70 -30.02 2.18
C LYS A 3 -13.73 -29.33 1.23
N HIS A 4 -13.17 -30.07 0.27
CA HIS A 4 -12.47 -29.47 -0.85
C HIS A 4 -13.48 -28.63 -1.62
N SER A 5 -13.35 -27.30 -1.55
CA SER A 5 -14.13 -26.38 -2.36
C SER A 5 -13.76 -26.60 -3.83
N GLU A 6 -14.72 -26.94 -4.68
CA GLU A 6 -14.52 -26.98 -6.12
C GLU A 6 -14.12 -25.60 -6.64
N ILE A 7 -13.03 -25.54 -7.39
CA ILE A 7 -12.57 -24.30 -8.01
C ILE A 7 -13.36 -24.08 -9.30
N THR A 8 -14.17 -23.02 -9.34
CA THR A 8 -14.90 -22.62 -10.54
C THR A 8 -14.04 -21.71 -11.42
N PHE A 9 -13.85 -22.11 -12.68
CA PHE A 9 -13.14 -21.31 -13.68
C PHE A 9 -14.11 -20.64 -14.66
N ILE A 10 -13.97 -19.34 -14.88
CA ILE A 10 -14.64 -18.62 -15.97
C ILE A 10 -13.65 -18.49 -17.13
N LYS A 11 -13.95 -19.13 -18.26
CA LYS A 11 -13.12 -19.11 -19.46
C LYS A 11 -13.76 -18.26 -20.55
N ILE A 12 -12.96 -17.43 -21.24
CA ILE A 12 -13.41 -16.63 -22.39
C ILE A 12 -12.92 -17.31 -23.67
N PRO A 13 -13.81 -17.70 -24.60
CA PRO A 13 -13.42 -18.25 -25.90
C PRO A 13 -12.54 -17.30 -26.71
N GLN A 14 -11.59 -17.84 -27.49
CA GLN A 14 -10.62 -17.04 -28.26
C GLN A 14 -11.25 -16.12 -29.32
N ASN A 15 -12.41 -16.49 -29.87
CA ASN A 15 -13.13 -15.63 -30.80
C ASN A 15 -13.81 -14.44 -30.09
N GLN A 16 -14.20 -14.60 -28.82
CA GLN A 16 -14.77 -13.53 -28.01
C GLN A 16 -13.71 -12.56 -27.53
N ILE A 17 -12.52 -13.03 -27.12
CA ILE A 17 -11.47 -12.13 -26.64
C ILE A 17 -11.05 -11.11 -27.72
N LYS A 18 -11.02 -11.52 -29.00
CA LYS A 18 -10.71 -10.60 -30.12
C LYS A 18 -11.69 -9.42 -30.19
N LYS A 19 -12.96 -9.63 -29.86
CA LYS A 19 -13.99 -8.58 -29.84
C LYS A 19 -13.93 -7.70 -28.59
N LEU A 20 -13.43 -8.25 -27.48
CA LEU A 20 -13.41 -7.58 -26.18
C LEU A 20 -12.16 -6.73 -25.94
N LYS A 21 -11.05 -6.98 -26.65
CA LYS A 21 -9.77 -6.28 -26.43
C LYS A 21 -9.87 -4.76 -26.52
N ASP A 22 -10.77 -4.27 -27.37
CA ASP A 22 -10.98 -2.83 -27.58
C ASP A 22 -12.22 -2.30 -26.83
N ASP A 23 -12.96 -3.16 -26.12
CA ASP A 23 -14.12 -2.74 -25.34
C ASP A 23 -13.64 -2.08 -24.03
N PRO A 24 -13.92 -0.77 -23.80
CA PRO A 24 -13.52 -0.09 -22.58
C PRO A 24 -14.09 -0.73 -21.31
N LYS A 25 -15.25 -1.39 -21.36
CA LYS A 25 -15.83 -2.15 -20.24
C LYS A 25 -14.98 -3.36 -19.88
N PHE A 26 -14.47 -4.06 -20.88
CA PHE A 26 -13.61 -5.21 -20.64
C PHE A 26 -12.25 -4.77 -20.10
N ILE A 27 -11.66 -3.71 -20.68
CA ILE A 27 -10.39 -3.15 -20.23
C ILE A 27 -10.45 -2.75 -18.75
N ILE A 28 -11.50 -2.04 -18.33
CA ILE A 28 -11.64 -1.63 -16.92
C ILE A 28 -11.83 -2.82 -15.98
N ILE A 29 -12.53 -3.88 -16.41
CA ILE A 29 -12.65 -5.13 -15.63
C ILE A 29 -11.29 -5.80 -15.44
N ILE A 30 -10.47 -5.88 -16.50
CA ILE A 30 -9.10 -6.42 -16.40
C ILE A 30 -8.24 -5.58 -15.44
N ARG A 31 -8.33 -4.25 -15.52
CA ARG A 31 -7.63 -3.35 -14.60
C ARG A 31 -8.07 -3.56 -13.15
N LEU A 32 -9.38 -3.70 -12.90
CA LEU A 32 -9.91 -4.02 -11.58
C LEU A 32 -9.42 -5.38 -11.08
N GLY A 33 -9.40 -6.41 -11.93
CA GLY A 33 -8.84 -7.72 -11.58
C GLY A 33 -7.37 -7.64 -11.18
N ARG A 34 -6.55 -6.90 -11.93
CA ARG A 34 -5.14 -6.65 -11.57
C ARG A 34 -5.00 -5.93 -10.23
N PHE A 35 -5.82 -4.90 -10.00
CA PHE A 35 -5.84 -4.19 -8.72
C PHE A 35 -6.18 -5.13 -7.55
N ILE A 36 -7.21 -5.97 -7.70
CA ILE A 36 -7.60 -6.94 -6.65
C ILE A 36 -6.44 -7.91 -6.38
N ASN A 37 -5.79 -8.44 -7.42
CA ASN A 37 -4.65 -9.34 -7.23
C ASN A 37 -3.50 -8.67 -6.46
N GLN A 38 -3.19 -7.40 -6.77
CA GLN A 38 -2.17 -6.65 -6.05
C GLN A 38 -2.56 -6.37 -4.60
N LEU A 39 -3.82 -6.03 -4.35
CA LEU A 39 -4.35 -5.83 -3.00
C LEU A 39 -4.25 -7.12 -2.18
N MET A 40 -4.69 -8.25 -2.75
CA MET A 40 -4.60 -9.55 -2.08
C MET A 40 -3.15 -9.94 -1.78
N PHE A 41 -2.22 -9.70 -2.71
CA PHE A 41 -0.80 -9.89 -2.46
C PHE A 41 -0.30 -9.05 -1.27
N CYS A 42 -0.67 -7.77 -1.19
CA CYS A 42 -0.27 -6.92 -0.05
C CYS A 42 -0.81 -7.44 1.28
N VAL A 43 -2.09 -7.84 1.29
CA VAL A 43 -2.76 -8.37 2.49
C VAL A 43 -2.09 -9.67 2.93
N GLU A 44 -1.83 -10.59 2.01
CA GLU A 44 -1.17 -11.85 2.31
C GLU A 44 0.27 -11.64 2.77
N ALA A 45 1.04 -10.78 2.08
CA ALA A 45 2.40 -10.44 2.46
C ALA A 45 2.47 -9.80 3.85
N TYR A 46 1.50 -8.97 4.22
CA TYR A 46 1.42 -8.40 5.57
C TYR A 46 1.04 -9.45 6.61
N LEU A 47 -0.05 -10.20 6.38
CA LEU A 47 -0.57 -11.17 7.35
C LEU A 47 0.41 -12.32 7.63
N ASN A 48 1.18 -12.75 6.63
CA ASN A 48 2.18 -13.80 6.80
C ASN A 48 3.34 -13.41 7.75
N PHE A 49 3.51 -12.11 8.05
CA PHE A 49 4.59 -11.58 8.89
C PHE A 49 4.08 -10.67 10.02
N THR A 50 2.76 -10.62 10.28
CA THR A 50 2.20 -9.66 11.24
C THR A 50 2.72 -9.86 12.67
N ASP A 51 3.04 -11.10 13.05
CA ASP A 51 3.57 -11.46 14.37
C ASP A 51 5.08 -11.81 14.32
N ASP A 52 5.74 -11.60 13.19
CA ASP A 52 7.16 -11.87 13.00
C ASP A 52 7.97 -10.58 13.23
N PHE A 53 8.49 -10.42 14.45
CA PHE A 53 9.34 -9.29 14.84
C PHE A 53 10.81 -9.48 14.47
N SER A 54 11.17 -10.52 13.71
CA SER A 54 12.51 -10.63 13.16
C SER A 54 12.79 -9.51 12.14
N PRO A 55 14.06 -9.16 11.89
CA PRO A 55 14.45 -8.25 10.81
C PRO A 55 13.77 -8.55 9.47
N LYS A 56 13.69 -9.85 9.11
CA LYS A 56 12.99 -10.29 7.90
C LYS A 56 11.50 -9.96 7.94
N GLY A 57 10.82 -10.27 9.06
CA GLY A 57 9.40 -9.99 9.23
C GLY A 57 9.09 -8.50 9.15
N LEU A 58 9.83 -7.67 9.88
CA LEU A 58 9.71 -6.21 9.83
C LEU A 58 9.86 -5.66 8.41
N ARG A 59 10.92 -6.08 7.69
CA ARG A 59 11.15 -5.70 6.29
C ARG A 59 9.98 -6.08 5.38
N GLN A 60 9.42 -7.29 5.54
CA GLN A 60 8.29 -7.75 4.71
C GLN A 60 7.02 -6.97 5.01
N THR A 61 6.70 -6.76 6.29
CA THR A 61 5.53 -6.01 6.74
C THR A 61 5.59 -4.56 6.26
N GLN A 62 6.74 -3.89 6.38
CA GLN A 62 6.95 -2.52 5.90
C GLN A 62 6.85 -2.42 4.37
N ASN A 63 7.50 -3.33 3.64
CA ASN A 63 7.38 -3.36 2.17
C ASN A 63 5.94 -3.63 1.70
N ALA A 64 5.22 -4.53 2.36
CA ALA A 64 3.81 -4.80 2.07
C ALA A 64 2.96 -3.54 2.29
N LEU A 65 3.21 -2.81 3.37
CA LEU A 65 2.56 -1.54 3.69
C LEU A 65 2.87 -0.46 2.63
N TYR A 66 4.14 -0.28 2.25
CA TYR A 66 4.53 0.68 1.21
C TYR A 66 3.91 0.33 -0.14
N PHE A 67 3.92 -0.93 -0.53
CA PHE A 67 3.33 -1.36 -1.78
C PHE A 67 1.80 -1.19 -1.76
N LEU A 68 1.16 -1.51 -0.63
CA LEU A 68 -0.28 -1.29 -0.44
C LEU A 68 -0.67 0.17 -0.65
N SER A 69 0.12 1.13 -0.18
CA SER A 69 -0.19 2.56 -0.39
C SER A 69 -0.24 2.92 -1.88
N GLY A 70 0.68 2.38 -2.70
CA GLY A 70 0.71 2.59 -4.14
C GLY A 70 -0.49 1.94 -4.82
N VAL A 71 -0.86 0.74 -4.38
CA VAL A 71 -2.05 0.02 -4.84
C VAL A 71 -3.32 0.82 -4.51
N LEU A 72 -3.44 1.34 -3.29
CA LEU A 72 -4.56 2.18 -2.87
C LEU A 72 -4.64 3.48 -3.68
N TYR A 73 -3.50 4.13 -3.96
CA TYR A 73 -3.46 5.31 -4.83
C TYR A 73 -4.02 5.01 -6.23
N GLU A 74 -3.66 3.87 -6.84
CA GLU A 74 -4.24 3.47 -8.12
C GLU A 74 -5.74 3.15 -8.02
N ALA A 75 -6.23 2.66 -6.86
CA ALA A 75 -7.66 2.47 -6.61
C ALA A 75 -8.44 3.79 -6.75
N PHE A 76 -7.91 4.88 -6.18
CA PHE A 76 -8.49 6.22 -6.31
C PHE A 76 -8.60 6.70 -7.76
N ARG A 77 -7.79 6.16 -8.68
CA ARG A 77 -7.84 6.47 -10.12
C ARG A 77 -8.80 5.56 -10.88
N ILE A 78 -8.82 4.27 -10.56
CA ILE A 78 -9.63 3.26 -11.24
C ILE A 78 -11.12 3.40 -10.90
N ILE A 79 -11.46 3.68 -9.64
CA ILE A 79 -12.86 3.63 -9.19
C ILE A 79 -13.76 4.71 -9.83
N PRO A 80 -13.33 5.98 -9.98
CA PRO A 80 -14.10 6.97 -10.73
C PRO A 80 -14.36 6.55 -12.18
N GLU A 81 -13.39 5.88 -12.82
CA GLU A 81 -13.51 5.39 -14.19
C GLU A 81 -14.54 4.25 -14.30
N ILE A 82 -14.57 3.34 -13.32
CA ILE A 82 -15.62 2.32 -13.19
C ILE A 82 -17.00 2.98 -13.09
N GLY A 83 -17.13 4.03 -12.29
CA GLY A 83 -18.39 4.78 -12.13
C GLY A 83 -18.87 5.41 -13.44
N ARG A 84 -17.95 5.90 -14.28
CA ARG A 84 -18.24 6.44 -15.62
C ARG A 84 -18.70 5.35 -16.60
N ILE A 85 -18.06 4.19 -16.57
CA ILE A 85 -18.33 3.08 -17.51
C ILE A 85 -19.58 2.27 -17.12
N PHE A 86 -19.87 2.14 -15.82
CA PHE A 86 -20.99 1.36 -15.28
C PHE A 86 -21.91 2.20 -14.35
N PRO A 87 -22.54 3.28 -14.85
CA PRO A 87 -23.23 4.26 -14.02
C PRO A 87 -24.43 3.69 -13.25
N ILE A 88 -25.21 2.78 -13.84
CA ILE A 88 -26.40 2.19 -13.21
C ILE A 88 -26.01 1.33 -12.01
N SER A 89 -24.98 0.50 -12.16
CA SER A 89 -24.46 -0.36 -11.09
C SER A 89 -23.79 0.46 -9.99
N PHE A 90 -23.17 1.59 -10.36
CA PHE A 90 -22.44 2.44 -9.42
C PHE A 90 -23.36 3.36 -8.60
N LYS A 91 -24.47 3.85 -9.17
CA LYS A 91 -25.47 4.66 -8.43
C LYS A 91 -26.05 3.94 -7.21
N LYS A 92 -26.13 2.60 -7.26
CA LYS A 92 -26.56 1.77 -6.12
C LYS A 92 -25.50 1.62 -5.02
N LYS A 93 -24.26 2.07 -5.26
CA LYS A 93 -23.12 2.00 -4.32
C LYS A 93 -22.76 3.38 -3.77
N GLU A 94 -23.78 4.07 -3.25
CA GLU A 94 -23.65 5.44 -2.75
C GLU A 94 -22.50 5.64 -1.73
N PRO A 95 -22.24 4.73 -0.77
CA PRO A 95 -21.15 4.92 0.21
C PRO A 95 -19.76 4.99 -0.45
N PHE A 96 -19.52 4.18 -1.48
CA PHE A 96 -18.25 4.20 -2.20
C PHE A 96 -18.06 5.52 -2.94
N VAL A 97 -19.12 6.02 -3.60
CA VAL A 97 -19.07 7.31 -4.30
C VAL A 97 -18.74 8.44 -3.33
N ARG A 98 -19.36 8.43 -2.14
CA ARG A 98 -19.10 9.44 -1.09
C ARG A 98 -17.66 9.36 -0.60
N PHE A 99 -17.14 8.16 -0.34
CA PHE A 99 -15.75 7.95 0.06
C PHE A 99 -14.77 8.64 -0.88
N PHE A 100 -14.92 8.44 -2.20
CA PHE A 100 -14.01 9.06 -3.18
C PHE A 100 -14.23 10.56 -3.40
N LYS A 101 -15.35 11.13 -2.98
CA LYS A 101 -15.61 12.58 -3.09
C LYS A 101 -15.28 13.35 -1.82
N ASP A 102 -15.05 12.63 -0.73
CA ASP A 102 -14.73 13.24 0.55
C ASP A 102 -13.41 14.02 0.45
N PRO A 103 -13.37 15.31 0.83
CA PRO A 103 -12.16 16.13 0.80
C PRO A 103 -11.01 15.53 1.62
N TYR A 104 -11.31 14.84 2.72
CA TYR A 104 -10.30 14.18 3.54
C TYR A 104 -9.64 13.01 2.79
N HIS A 105 -10.42 12.18 2.10
CA HIS A 105 -9.85 11.07 1.32
C HIS A 105 -9.10 11.57 0.09
N GLN A 106 -9.54 12.66 -0.56
CA GLN A 106 -8.76 13.31 -1.61
C GLN A 106 -7.43 13.85 -1.08
N TYR A 107 -7.44 14.46 0.10
CA TYR A 107 -6.22 14.88 0.77
C TYR A 107 -5.28 13.69 1.00
N LEU A 108 -5.78 12.59 1.57
CA LEU A 108 -4.98 11.39 1.82
C LEU A 108 -4.37 10.86 0.53
N LYS A 109 -5.15 10.78 -0.55
CA LYS A 109 -4.66 10.36 -1.86
C LYS A 109 -3.54 11.29 -2.37
N ASP A 110 -3.78 12.59 -2.41
CA ASP A 110 -2.89 13.54 -3.09
C ASP A 110 -1.64 13.90 -2.28
N HIS A 111 -1.72 13.86 -0.94
CA HIS A 111 -0.63 14.26 -0.05
C HIS A 111 0.05 13.11 0.70
N VAL A 112 -0.64 11.99 0.95
CA VAL A 112 -0.07 10.85 1.67
C VAL A 112 0.26 9.74 0.69
N LEU A 113 -0.73 9.14 0.04
CA LEU A 113 -0.52 7.98 -0.83
C LEU A 113 0.34 8.31 -2.06
N ASN A 114 0.18 9.50 -2.64
CA ASN A 114 1.01 9.96 -3.75
C ASN A 114 2.48 10.12 -3.35
N LYS A 115 2.75 10.66 -2.15
CA LYS A 115 4.11 10.80 -1.62
C LYS A 115 4.73 9.44 -1.32
N TRP A 116 3.97 8.52 -0.72
CA TRP A 116 4.46 7.16 -0.50
C TRP A 116 4.83 6.48 -1.82
N ARG A 117 3.88 6.48 -2.77
CA ARG A 117 4.07 5.86 -4.09
C ARG A 117 5.32 6.39 -4.77
N ASN A 118 5.44 7.71 -4.88
CA ASN A 118 6.49 8.31 -5.70
C ASN A 118 7.80 8.54 -4.95
N GLY A 119 7.81 8.62 -3.62
CA GLY A 119 9.03 8.93 -2.85
C GLY A 119 9.59 7.78 -2.03
N ILE A 120 8.85 6.67 -1.88
CA ILE A 120 9.24 5.52 -1.05
C ILE A 120 9.09 4.22 -1.83
N SER A 121 7.89 3.92 -2.34
CA SER A 121 7.58 2.59 -2.86
C SER A 121 8.22 2.30 -4.21
N PHE A 122 8.35 3.32 -5.08
CA PHE A 122 8.81 3.14 -6.46
C PHE A 122 10.04 3.97 -6.84
N HIS A 123 10.32 5.06 -6.13
CA HIS A 123 11.54 5.84 -6.32
C HIS A 123 12.21 6.08 -4.96
N VAL A 124 13.53 5.88 -4.93
CA VAL A 124 14.37 6.11 -3.74
C VAL A 124 15.16 7.38 -4.01
N ASP A 125 14.46 8.51 -3.98
CA ASP A 125 15.04 9.80 -4.31
C ASP A 125 15.92 10.32 -3.16
N SER A 126 17.11 10.83 -3.49
CA SER A 126 18.09 11.32 -2.51
C SER A 126 17.62 12.58 -1.77
N ASP A 127 16.81 13.42 -2.41
CA ASP A 127 16.37 14.70 -1.87
C ASP A 127 15.43 14.50 -0.65
N PRO A 128 14.35 13.69 -0.74
CA PRO A 128 13.56 13.28 0.42
C PRO A 128 14.39 12.71 1.56
N ILE A 129 15.32 11.80 1.26
CA ILE A 129 16.17 11.15 2.26
C ILE A 129 17.03 12.19 2.99
N SER A 130 17.71 13.07 2.26
CA SER A 130 18.57 14.10 2.83
C SER A 130 17.79 15.07 3.72
N LYS A 131 16.62 15.53 3.27
CA LYS A 131 15.76 16.42 4.06
C LYS A 131 15.28 15.77 5.33
N THR A 132 14.78 14.54 5.26
CA THR A 132 14.31 13.82 6.45
C THR A 132 15.45 13.57 7.42
N LEU A 133 16.65 13.19 6.96
CA LEU A 133 17.82 12.99 7.82
C LEU A 133 18.20 14.25 8.63
N GLN A 134 17.98 15.46 8.09
CA GLN A 134 18.28 16.71 8.79
C GLN A 134 17.32 16.98 9.96
N THR A 135 16.09 16.47 9.89
CA THR A 135 15.04 16.71 10.89
C THR A 135 14.74 15.47 11.73
N LEU A 136 15.31 14.32 11.39
CA LEU A 136 15.08 13.05 12.07
C LEU A 136 15.63 13.13 13.50
N ASN A 137 14.76 12.90 14.48
CA ASN A 137 15.12 12.87 15.89
C ASN A 137 14.56 11.61 16.55
N LEU A 138 15.32 10.53 16.49
CA LEU A 138 14.97 9.25 17.11
C LEU A 138 15.75 9.07 18.42
N PRO A 139 15.15 8.46 19.46
CA PRO A 139 15.88 8.10 20.68
C PRO A 139 17.08 7.18 20.42
N LYS A 140 16.98 6.35 19.38
CA LYS A 140 18.02 5.43 18.92
C LYS A 140 17.95 5.28 17.41
N TYR A 141 19.12 5.18 16.78
CA TYR A 141 19.26 4.92 15.35
C TYR A 141 19.77 3.50 15.13
N THR A 142 19.00 2.67 14.43
CA THR A 142 19.41 1.32 14.03
C THR A 142 19.63 1.33 12.51
N PHE A 143 20.89 1.37 12.07
CA PHE A 143 21.19 1.38 10.64
C PHE A 143 20.78 0.07 9.96
N VAL A 144 21.22 -1.05 10.53
CA VAL A 144 20.93 -2.40 10.03
C VAL A 144 20.73 -3.35 11.22
N SER A 145 19.84 -4.32 11.08
CA SER A 145 19.61 -5.39 12.04
C SER A 145 19.60 -6.75 11.33
N SER A 146 20.01 -7.79 12.06
CA SER A 146 19.95 -9.17 11.60
C SER A 146 19.92 -10.16 12.77
N THR A 147 19.36 -11.34 12.53
CA THR A 147 19.35 -12.47 13.47
C THR A 147 20.23 -13.64 13.00
N SER A 148 20.82 -13.55 11.81
CA SER A 148 21.71 -14.57 11.26
C SER A 148 22.70 -13.96 10.26
N ASP A 149 23.70 -14.73 9.83
CA ASP A 149 24.64 -14.32 8.78
C ASP A 149 24.06 -14.50 7.36
N GLN A 150 22.78 -14.87 7.23
CA GLN A 150 22.13 -15.04 5.93
C GLN A 150 21.69 -13.68 5.38
N TRP A 151 22.05 -13.42 4.12
CA TRP A 151 21.64 -12.21 3.39
C TRP A 151 20.13 -11.93 3.42
N GLY A 152 19.30 -12.98 3.49
CA GLY A 152 17.84 -12.87 3.56
C GLY A 152 17.31 -12.30 4.87
N ASP A 153 18.12 -12.21 5.92
CA ASP A 153 17.74 -11.79 7.28
C ASP A 153 18.20 -10.36 7.60
N LEU A 154 18.75 -9.61 6.64
CA LEU A 154 19.16 -8.22 6.83
C LEU A 154 17.97 -7.25 6.73
N HIS A 155 17.83 -6.35 7.70
CA HIS A 155 16.84 -5.26 7.65
C HIS A 155 17.53 -3.91 7.84
N TYR A 156 17.32 -2.99 6.91
CA TYR A 156 17.86 -1.63 6.99
C TYR A 156 16.87 -0.70 7.70
N ALA A 157 16.70 -0.91 9.01
CA ALA A 157 15.68 -0.23 9.81
C ALA A 157 15.70 1.31 9.67
N LEU A 158 16.88 1.94 9.62
CA LEU A 158 16.98 3.39 9.43
C LEU A 158 16.39 3.87 8.11
N ALA A 159 16.48 3.07 7.04
CA ALA A 159 15.88 3.43 5.76
C ALA A 159 14.34 3.48 5.86
N ASP A 160 13.76 2.53 6.59
CA ASP A 160 12.33 2.48 6.87
C ASP A 160 11.88 3.59 7.82
N ASP A 161 12.67 3.90 8.84
CA ASP A 161 12.41 5.04 9.72
C ASP A 161 12.41 6.35 8.94
N ILE A 162 13.37 6.55 8.03
CA ILE A 162 13.42 7.72 7.14
C ILE A 162 12.19 7.76 6.23
N ALA A 163 11.82 6.62 5.64
CA ALA A 163 10.65 6.53 4.79
C ALA A 163 9.37 6.91 5.55
N LEU A 164 9.13 6.35 6.74
CA LEU A 164 7.98 6.68 7.58
C LEU A 164 7.99 8.15 8.02
N ASN A 165 9.14 8.67 8.44
CA ASN A 165 9.28 10.06 8.87
C ASN A 165 9.14 11.06 7.73
N PHE A 166 9.55 10.73 6.50
CA PHE A 166 9.32 11.59 5.34
C PHE A 166 7.82 11.87 5.10
N ILE A 167 6.97 10.93 5.50
CA ILE A 167 5.52 11.04 5.35
C ILE A 167 4.91 11.75 6.55
N ILE A 168 5.26 11.31 7.76
CA ILE A 168 4.68 11.83 8.99
C ILE A 168 5.18 13.27 9.25
N GLY A 169 6.43 13.55 8.87
CA GLY A 169 7.20 14.75 9.18
C GLY A 169 6.68 16.07 8.60
N ASP A 170 5.65 16.03 7.75
CA ASP A 170 4.94 17.25 7.32
C ASP A 170 3.76 17.64 8.24
N ARG A 171 3.38 16.78 9.20
CA ARG A 171 2.17 16.97 10.02
C ARG A 171 2.39 17.02 11.53
N HIS A 172 3.53 16.59 12.07
CA HIS A 172 3.68 16.44 13.52
C HIS A 172 5.01 16.98 14.05
N ALA A 173 4.97 18.24 14.46
CA ALA A 173 5.68 18.74 15.64
C ALA A 173 4.66 19.15 16.71
N SER A 174 3.59 18.35 16.93
CA SER A 174 2.50 18.72 17.86
C SER A 174 2.43 17.91 19.16
N SER A 175 2.89 16.66 19.24
CA SER A 175 3.15 15.99 20.54
C SER A 175 3.91 14.67 20.38
N GLU A 176 4.71 14.31 21.39
CA GLU A 176 5.35 12.99 21.49
C GLU A 176 4.33 11.84 21.47
N ASP A 177 3.10 12.09 21.96
CA ASP A 177 2.01 11.12 22.03
C ASP A 177 1.52 10.64 20.66
N GLU A 178 1.50 11.49 19.63
CA GLU A 178 1.07 11.09 18.28
C GLU A 178 2.09 10.20 17.59
N ILE A 179 3.39 10.46 17.80
CA ILE A 179 4.48 9.63 17.27
C ILE A 179 4.45 8.26 17.97
N GLU A 180 4.27 8.24 19.28
CA GLU A 180 4.16 6.99 20.05
C GLU A 180 2.90 6.20 19.68
N TYR A 181 1.79 6.88 19.39
CA TYR A 181 0.58 6.26 18.85
C TYR A 181 0.83 5.57 17.51
N TYR A 182 1.47 6.25 16.55
CA TYR A 182 1.79 5.64 15.26
C TYR A 182 2.76 4.46 15.40
N ARG A 183 3.77 4.56 16.27
CA ARG A 183 4.69 3.43 16.58
C ARG A 183 3.93 2.25 17.19
N THR A 184 3.02 2.52 18.12
CA THR A 184 2.17 1.50 18.76
C THR A 184 1.24 0.84 17.74
N CYS A 185 0.60 1.62 16.85
CA CYS A 185 -0.26 1.10 15.78
C CYS A 185 0.51 0.26 14.75
N LEU A 186 1.77 0.60 14.49
CA LEU A 186 2.66 -0.16 13.61
C LEU A 186 3.39 -1.30 14.32
N GLN A 187 3.10 -1.53 15.61
CA GLN A 187 3.74 -2.53 16.46
C GLN A 187 5.28 -2.44 16.49
N LEU A 188 5.83 -1.25 16.25
CA LEU A 188 7.25 -0.97 16.38
C LEU A 188 7.53 -0.85 17.88
N LYS A 189 7.73 -1.98 18.57
CA LYS A 189 8.24 -1.96 19.94
C LYS A 189 9.69 -1.42 19.92
N PRO A 190 10.06 -0.55 20.88
CA PRO A 190 11.42 -0.02 20.99
C PRO A 190 12.48 -1.10 21.24
#